data_AF-A0A839UXY5-F1
#
_entry.id   AF-A0A839UXY5-F1
#
_cell.length_a   1.000
_cell.length_b   1.000
_cell.length_c   1.000
_cell.angle_alpha   90.00
_cell.angle_beta   90.00
_cell.angle_gamma   90.00
#
_symmetry.space_group_name_H-M   'P 1'
#
loop_
_entity.id
_entity.type
_entity.pdbx_description
1 polymer ?
#
loop_
_entity_poly.entity_id
_entity_poly.type
_entity_poly.pdbx_seq_one_letter_code
_entity_poly.pdbx_strand_id
1 'polypeptide(L)'
;MNKVLLVVAALFSFNTLADTCTEIAKYDELMSQIYVVCPDLPNINDDDLGTIVYTIFKENEFTPDEYTIDFVTSKQFLTQESLTKENHVGFYYTHDNGLIIWPKNQDKIRHVQLRI
;
A
#
# COMPACT_ATOMS: atom_id res chain seq x y z
N MET A 1 20.50 39.02 -36.19
CA MET A 1 21.13 38.68 -34.89
C MET A 1 20.08 38.12 -33.96
N ASN A 2 20.43 37.01 -33.31
CA ASN A 2 19.58 35.94 -32.78
C ASN A 2 18.46 36.36 -31.82
N LYS A 3 17.24 35.87 -32.09
CA LYS A 3 16.20 35.68 -31.06
C LYS A 3 16.42 34.30 -30.44
N VAL A 4 16.98 34.25 -29.23
CA VAL A 4 17.06 33.02 -28.44
C VAL A 4 15.69 32.83 -27.78
N LEU A 5 14.90 31.91 -28.32
CA LEU A 5 13.66 31.46 -27.69
C LEU A 5 14.04 30.37 -26.67
N LEU A 6 14.07 30.74 -25.40
CA LEU A 6 14.37 29.83 -24.30
C LEU A 6 13.06 29.12 -23.89
N VAL A 7 12.83 27.94 -24.45
CA VAL A 7 11.74 27.05 -24.01
C VAL A 7 12.25 26.29 -22.79
N VAL A 8 11.95 26.79 -21.61
CA VAL A 8 12.11 26.03 -20.36
C VAL A 8 10.91 25.09 -20.27
N ALA A 9 11.06 23.89 -20.82
CA ALA A 9 10.17 22.77 -20.54
C ALA A 9 10.47 22.32 -19.11
N ALA A 10 9.80 22.94 -18.14
CA ALA A 10 9.71 22.42 -16.79
C ALA A 10 8.87 21.14 -16.85
N LEU A 11 9.54 20.01 -17.13
CA LEU A 11 9.01 18.67 -16.95
C LEU A 11 8.88 18.45 -15.43
N PHE A 12 7.82 19.00 -14.84
CA PHE A 12 7.31 18.48 -13.59
C PHE A 12 6.66 17.14 -13.91
N SER A 13 7.49 16.11 -14.01
CA SER A 13 7.05 14.73 -13.84
C SER A 13 6.61 14.60 -12.40
N PHE A 14 5.33 14.88 -12.13
CA PHE A 14 4.69 14.42 -10.92
C PHE A 14 4.75 12.89 -10.98
N ASN A 15 5.70 12.30 -10.25
CA ASN A 15 5.60 10.90 -9.86
C ASN A 15 4.40 10.84 -8.93
N THR A 16 3.20 10.67 -9.50
CA THR A 16 2.01 10.27 -8.76
C THR A 16 2.29 8.86 -8.25
N LEU A 17 3.01 8.76 -7.15
CA LEU A 17 3.06 7.55 -6.33
C LEU A 17 1.60 7.27 -5.94
N ALA A 18 1.03 6.19 -6.49
CA ALA A 18 0.15 5.31 -5.75
C ALA A 18 -0.87 5.97 -4.78
N ASP A 19 -1.69 6.91 -5.26
CA ASP A 19 -2.80 7.51 -4.48
C ASP A 19 -3.82 6.46 -3.95
N THR A 20 -3.66 5.18 -4.26
CA THR A 20 -4.60 4.12 -3.91
C THR A 20 -4.20 3.30 -2.68
N CYS A 21 -2.92 3.28 -2.30
CA CYS A 21 -2.42 2.32 -1.30
C CYS A 21 -2.55 2.77 0.16
N THR A 22 -3.07 3.96 0.42
CA THR A 22 -3.28 4.50 1.77
C THR A 22 -4.76 4.63 2.16
N GLU A 23 -5.69 4.49 1.19
CA GLU A 23 -7.12 4.58 1.45
C GLU A 23 -7.65 3.26 2.06
N ILE A 24 -8.26 3.36 3.23
CA ILE A 24 -8.96 2.25 3.86
C ILE A 24 -10.28 2.01 3.15
N ALA A 25 -10.44 0.81 2.61
CA ALA A 25 -11.67 0.40 1.95
C ALA A 25 -12.67 -0.27 2.91
N LYS A 26 -12.18 -0.89 3.99
CA LYS A 26 -12.99 -1.45 5.08
C LYS A 26 -12.15 -1.52 6.36
N TYR A 27 -12.78 -1.30 7.50
CA TYR A 27 -12.21 -1.55 8.82
C TYR A 27 -13.17 -2.41 9.63
N ASP A 28 -12.67 -3.51 10.18
CA ASP A 28 -13.37 -4.38 11.13
C ASP A 28 -12.79 -4.15 12.52
N GLU A 29 -13.51 -3.38 13.33
CA GLU A 29 -13.08 -2.99 14.68
C GLU A 29 -13.01 -4.18 15.64
N LEU A 30 -13.92 -5.16 15.51
CA LEU A 30 -13.96 -6.31 16.41
C LEU A 30 -12.76 -7.24 16.22
N MET A 31 -12.24 -7.29 14.99
CA MET A 31 -11.12 -8.14 14.61
C MET A 31 -9.80 -7.38 14.51
N SER A 32 -9.82 -6.05 14.69
CA SER A 32 -8.68 -5.16 14.42
C SER A 32 -8.08 -5.33 13.02
N GLN A 33 -8.94 -5.56 12.01
CA GLN A 33 -8.53 -5.81 10.63
C GLN A 33 -8.83 -4.61 9.73
N ILE A 34 -7.83 -4.16 8.99
CA ILE A 34 -7.92 -3.06 8.04
C ILE A 34 -7.75 -3.63 6.64
N TYR A 35 -8.61 -3.21 5.70
CA TYR A 35 -8.52 -3.62 4.30
C TYR A 35 -8.21 -2.42 3.42
N VAL A 36 -7.16 -2.53 2.63
CA VAL A 36 -6.65 -1.46 1.76
C VAL A 36 -6.57 -1.93 0.32
N VAL A 37 -7.02 -1.10 -0.63
CA VAL A 37 -6.98 -1.46 -2.05
C VAL A 37 -5.66 -0.99 -2.66
N CYS A 38 -4.70 -1.90 -2.78
CA CYS A 38 -3.37 -1.59 -3.29
C CYS A 38 -2.92 -2.64 -4.32
N PRO A 39 -3.47 -2.63 -5.55
CA PRO A 39 -3.13 -3.62 -6.58
C PRO A 39 -1.65 -3.61 -6.97
N ASP A 40 -0.99 -2.46 -6.80
CA ASP A 40 0.42 -2.26 -7.16
C ASP A 40 1.40 -2.48 -6.01
N LEU A 41 0.94 -2.94 -4.82
CA LEU A 41 1.82 -3.22 -3.67
C LEU A 41 3.09 -4.01 -4.05
N PRO A 42 3.03 -5.05 -4.91
CA PRO A 42 4.22 -5.79 -5.30
C PRO A 42 5.28 -4.98 -6.06
N ASN A 43 4.88 -3.87 -6.68
CA ASN A 43 5.74 -3.02 -7.50
C ASN A 43 6.34 -1.84 -6.70
N ILE A 44 5.93 -1.65 -5.45
CA ILE A 44 6.42 -0.57 -4.58
C ILE A 44 7.79 -0.94 -4.01
N ASN A 45 8.68 0.04 -3.92
CA ASN A 45 10.01 -0.14 -3.34
C ASN A 45 9.93 -0.29 -1.82
N ASP A 46 10.82 -1.07 -1.23
CA ASP A 46 10.77 -1.39 0.21
C ASP A 46 10.89 -0.15 1.11
N ASP A 47 11.62 0.88 0.65
CA ASP A 47 11.76 2.16 1.36
C ASP A 47 10.43 2.93 1.50
N ASP A 48 9.51 2.75 0.55
CA ASP A 48 8.23 3.47 0.51
C ASP A 48 7.12 2.74 1.30
N LEU A 49 7.26 1.43 1.51
CA LEU A 49 6.25 0.60 2.19
C LEU A 49 6.00 1.03 3.63
N GLY A 50 7.06 1.41 4.36
CA GLY A 50 6.94 1.93 5.72
C GLY A 50 6.11 3.22 5.77
N THR A 51 6.31 4.11 4.79
CA THR A 51 5.55 5.35 4.67
C THR A 51 4.07 5.10 4.38
N ILE A 52 3.75 4.11 3.55
CA ILE A 52 2.36 3.72 3.27
C ILE A 52 1.65 3.24 4.55
N VAL A 53 2.26 2.29 5.26
CA VAL A 53 1.70 1.76 6.51
C VAL A 53 1.58 2.86 7.57
N TYR A 54 2.62 3.68 7.75
CA TYR A 54 2.57 4.84 8.63
C TYR A 54 1.42 5.78 8.31
N THR A 55 1.20 6.06 7.03
CA THR A 55 0.15 6.98 6.57
C THR A 55 -1.24 6.42 6.85
N ILE A 56 -1.46 5.12 6.59
CA ILE A 56 -2.72 4.42 6.94
C ILE A 56 -3.05 4.61 8.42
N PHE A 57 -2.08 4.39 9.31
CA PHE A 57 -2.33 4.53 10.76
C PHE A 57 -2.51 5.99 11.19
N LYS A 58 -1.64 6.88 10.71
CA LYS A 58 -1.65 8.30 11.11
C LYS A 58 -2.93 9.02 10.68
N GLU A 59 -3.35 8.83 9.44
CA GLU A 59 -4.50 9.56 8.86
C GLU A 59 -5.84 9.09 9.44
N ASN A 60 -5.89 7.88 9.99
CA ASN A 60 -7.11 7.29 10.53
C ASN A 60 -7.14 7.29 12.07
N GLU A 61 -6.17 7.94 12.71
CA GLU A 61 -6.09 8.12 14.18
C GLU A 61 -6.28 6.81 14.97
N PHE A 62 -5.84 5.69 14.41
CA PHE A 62 -5.92 4.41 15.11
C PHE A 62 -5.10 4.47 16.40
N THR A 63 -5.69 4.00 17.50
CA THR A 63 -4.99 3.89 18.78
C THR A 63 -3.81 2.92 18.65
N PRO A 64 -2.71 3.08 19.39
CA PRO A 64 -1.64 2.08 19.40
C PRO A 64 -2.15 0.74 19.95
N ASP A 65 -2.44 -0.20 19.06
CA ASP A 65 -2.94 -1.55 19.38
C ASP A 65 -2.44 -2.56 18.32
N GLU A 66 -2.79 -3.83 18.50
CA GLU A 66 -2.52 -4.89 17.54
C GLU A 66 -3.54 -4.86 16.39
N TYR A 67 -3.07 -4.53 15.18
CA TYR A 67 -3.86 -4.50 13.95
C TYR A 67 -3.20 -5.31 12.85
N THR A 68 -4.01 -5.80 11.93
CA THR A 68 -3.54 -6.30 10.63
C THR A 68 -4.04 -5.43 9.49
N ILE A 69 -3.26 -5.38 8.41
CA ILE A 69 -3.69 -4.77 7.15
C ILE A 69 -3.65 -5.82 6.05
N ASP A 70 -4.81 -6.14 5.48
CA ASP A 70 -4.96 -6.95 4.28
C ASP A 70 -5.00 -6.03 3.04
N PHE A 71 -3.98 -6.12 2.21
CA PHE A 71 -3.90 -5.39 0.95
C PHE A 71 -4.52 -6.20 -0.17
N VAL A 72 -5.54 -5.65 -0.82
CA VAL A 72 -6.32 -6.31 -1.87
C VAL A 72 -6.24 -5.60 -3.21
N THR A 73 -6.53 -6.32 -4.30
CA THR A 73 -6.48 -5.73 -5.65
C THR A 73 -7.69 -4.87 -6.01
N SER A 74 -8.83 -5.00 -5.31
CA SER A 74 -10.06 -4.22 -5.58
C SER A 74 -11.08 -4.30 -4.44
N LYS A 75 -11.91 -3.24 -4.28
CA LYS A 75 -13.01 -3.16 -3.31
C LYS A 75 -14.03 -4.31 -3.44
N GLN A 76 -14.20 -4.87 -4.64
CA GLN A 76 -15.17 -5.94 -4.90
C GLN A 76 -14.88 -7.24 -4.13
N PHE A 77 -13.64 -7.44 -3.67
CA PHE A 77 -13.23 -8.65 -2.96
C PHE A 77 -13.52 -8.59 -1.46
N LEU A 78 -13.89 -7.42 -0.93
CA LEU A 78 -14.19 -7.22 0.49
C LEU A 78 -15.53 -7.80 0.94
N THR A 79 -16.39 -8.16 -0.03
CA THR A 79 -17.66 -8.84 0.23
C THR A 79 -17.52 -10.36 0.20
N GLN A 80 -16.34 -10.88 -0.11
CA GLN A 80 -16.09 -12.32 -0.10
C GLN A 80 -15.86 -12.80 1.34
N GLU A 81 -16.25 -14.03 1.61
CA GLU A 81 -16.06 -14.66 2.92
C GLU A 81 -14.57 -14.89 3.23
N SER A 82 -13.75 -15.03 2.19
CA SER A 82 -12.30 -15.17 2.31
C SER A 82 -11.57 -14.56 1.12
N LEU A 83 -10.39 -14.01 1.37
CA LEU A 83 -9.48 -13.56 0.33
C LEU A 83 -8.74 -14.76 -0.30
N THR A 84 -8.44 -14.65 -1.59
CA THR A 84 -7.77 -15.68 -2.38
C THR A 84 -6.39 -15.20 -2.82
N LYS A 85 -5.56 -16.11 -3.35
CA LYS A 85 -4.21 -15.77 -3.84
C LYS A 85 -4.23 -14.78 -5.00
N GLU A 86 -5.36 -14.66 -5.69
CA GLU A 86 -5.54 -13.77 -6.83
C GLU A 86 -5.92 -12.35 -6.42
N ASN A 87 -6.48 -12.16 -5.21
CA ASN A 87 -6.97 -10.88 -4.75
C ASN A 87 -6.30 -10.35 -3.47
N HIS A 88 -5.56 -11.19 -2.75
CA HIS A 88 -4.75 -10.82 -1.59
C HIS A 88 -3.29 -10.61 -2.03
N VAL A 89 -2.83 -9.36 -2.01
CA VAL A 89 -1.49 -9.00 -2.52
C VAL A 89 -0.49 -8.63 -1.43
N GLY A 90 -0.94 -8.42 -0.20
CA GLY A 90 -0.04 -8.37 0.94
C GLY A 90 -0.76 -8.33 2.29
N PHE A 91 -0.01 -8.65 3.34
CA PHE A 91 -0.48 -8.71 4.71
C PHE A 91 0.55 -8.06 5.63
N TYR A 92 0.12 -7.11 6.44
CA TYR A 92 0.92 -6.47 7.48
C TYR A 92 0.37 -6.77 8.87
N TYR A 93 1.27 -6.95 9.86
CA TYR A 93 0.90 -7.10 11.27
C TYR A 93 1.71 -6.13 12.15
N THR A 94 1.03 -5.36 13.01
CA THR A 94 1.70 -4.35 13.85
C THR A 94 2.61 -4.96 14.92
N HIS A 95 2.32 -6.17 15.41
CA HIS A 95 3.09 -6.78 16.51
C HIS A 95 4.55 -7.06 16.13
N ASP A 96 4.78 -7.57 14.91
CA ASP A 96 6.13 -7.86 14.41
C ASP A 96 6.63 -6.82 13.41
N ASN A 97 5.81 -5.82 13.05
CA ASN A 97 6.06 -4.86 11.98
C ASN A 97 6.46 -5.54 10.65
N GLY A 98 5.97 -6.76 10.43
CA GLY A 98 6.24 -7.57 9.26
C GLY A 98 5.21 -7.32 8.16
N LEU A 99 5.69 -7.11 6.94
CA LEU A 99 4.88 -7.03 5.72
C LEU A 99 5.25 -8.20 4.79
N ILE A 100 4.25 -9.02 4.47
CA ILE A 100 4.32 -10.10 3.49
C ILE A 100 3.66 -9.61 2.21
N ILE A 101 4.33 -9.77 1.06
CA ILE A 101 3.82 -9.34 -0.24
C ILE A 101 3.82 -10.54 -1.18
N TRP A 102 2.69 -10.77 -1.83
CA TRP A 102 2.49 -11.82 -2.83
C TRP A 102 2.51 -11.22 -4.24
N PRO A 103 3.63 -11.31 -4.97
CA PRO A 103 3.70 -10.83 -6.34
C PRO A 103 2.89 -11.70 -7.30
N LYS A 104 2.13 -11.06 -8.19
CA LYS A 104 1.26 -11.73 -9.16
C LYS A 104 2.03 -12.61 -10.17
N ASN A 105 3.27 -12.25 -10.50
CA ASN A 105 4.06 -12.84 -11.58
C ASN A 105 5.45 -13.35 -11.12
N GLN A 106 5.69 -13.45 -9.82
CA GLN A 106 6.97 -13.95 -9.31
C GLN A 106 6.71 -15.08 -8.31
N ASP A 107 7.49 -16.14 -8.41
CA ASP A 107 7.35 -17.32 -7.53
C ASP A 107 7.88 -17.09 -6.11
N LYS A 108 8.34 -15.87 -5.79
CA LYS A 108 8.93 -15.53 -4.50
C LYS A 108 8.10 -14.51 -3.75
N ILE A 109 7.58 -14.95 -2.61
CA ILE A 109 6.99 -14.08 -1.59
C ILE A 109 8.08 -13.11 -1.10
N ARG A 110 7.75 -11.80 -1.04
CA ARG A 110 8.64 -10.78 -0.49
C ARG A 110 8.27 -10.55 0.97
N HIS A 111 9.24 -10.68 1.86
CA HIS A 111 9.10 -10.39 3.27
C HIS A 111 9.88 -9.12 3.59
N VAL A 112 9.21 -8.12 4.16
CA VAL A 112 9.79 -6.82 4.47
C VAL A 112 9.58 -6.53 5.95
N GLN A 113 10.66 -6.23 6.65
CA GLN A 113 10.61 -5.72 8.02
C GLN A 113 10.52 -4.20 7.97
N LEU A 114 9.37 -3.65 8.37
CA LEU A 114 9.17 -2.21 8.32
C LEU A 114 9.80 -1.54 9.56
N ARG A 115 10.27 -0.31 9.35
CA ARG A 115 10.71 0.61 10.40
C ARG A 115 9.74 1.79 10.40
N ILE A 116 8.79 1.77 11.34
CA ILE A 116 7.64 2.68 11.41
C ILE A 116 7.59 3.38 12.75
#